data_AF-A0A661R7D4-F1
#
_entry.id   AF-A0A661R7D4-F1
#
_cell.length_a   1.000
_cell.length_b   1.000
_cell.length_c   1.000
_cell.angle_alpha   90.00
_cell.angle_beta   90.00
_cell.angle_gamma   90.00
#
_symmetry.space_group_name_H-M   'P 1'
#
loop_
_entity.id
_entity.type
_entity.pdbx_description
1 polymer ?
#
loop_
_entity_poly.entity_id
_entity_poly.type
_entity_poly.pdbx_seq_one_letter_code
_entity_poly.pdbx_strand_id
1 'polypeptide(L)'
;MEDNIQEMYERGQKAFKEVEFWSQEKVDMMVQAVAWELVKKDVRVKLGSMAVDESNIGNKDDKIAKIKNKTLGTLWDQKGIKT
;
A
#
# COMPACT_ATOMS: atom_id res chain seq x y z
N MET A 1 20.79 -10.84 -4.71
CA MET A 1 20.82 -10.35 -3.33
C MET A 1 20.10 -11.37 -2.50
N GLU A 2 20.70 -11.79 -1.40
CA GLU A 2 20.01 -12.62 -0.41
C GLU A 2 19.28 -11.65 0.54
N ASP A 3 17.99 -11.90 0.79
CA ASP A 3 17.20 -11.04 1.66
C ASP A 3 17.68 -11.21 3.11
N ASN A 4 18.20 -10.14 3.72
CA ASN A 4 18.57 -10.15 5.14
C ASN A 4 17.39 -9.67 5.99
N ILE A 5 16.64 -10.63 6.54
CA ILE A 5 15.44 -10.36 7.37
C ILE A 5 15.77 -9.47 8.57
N GLN A 6 16.92 -9.68 9.21
CA GLN A 6 17.33 -8.89 10.39
C GLN A 6 17.51 -7.42 10.02
N GLU A 7 18.18 -7.15 8.90
CA GLU A 7 18.37 -5.79 8.40
C GLU A 7 17.03 -5.13 8.02
N MET A 8 16.14 -5.85 7.34
CA MET A 8 14.81 -5.35 6.99
C MET A 8 14.00 -4.97 8.23
N TYR A 9 14.06 -5.78 9.28
CA TYR A 9 13.37 -5.53 10.54
C TYR A 9 13.92 -4.30 11.26
N GLU A 10 15.25 -4.16 11.34
CA GLU A 10 15.91 -2.98 11.92
C GLU A 10 15.54 -1.69 11.19
N ARG A 11 15.47 -1.73 9.85
CA ARG A 11 15.00 -0.60 9.03
C ARG A 11 13.54 -0.26 9.31
N GLY A 12 12.68 -1.27 9.43
CA GLY A 12 11.28 -1.10 9.79
C GLY A 12 11.09 -0.44 11.15
N GLN A 13 11.83 -0.89 12.17
CA GLN A 13 11.77 -0.28 13.51
C GLN A 13 12.23 1.18 13.51
N LYS A 14 13.30 1.50 12.79
CA LYS A 14 13.78 2.88 12.66
C LYS A 14 12.74 3.78 12.02
N ALA A 15 12.13 3.35 10.91
CA ALA A 15 11.07 4.09 10.25
C ALA A 15 9.82 4.26 11.13
N PHE A 16 9.44 3.24 11.90
CA PHE A 16 8.30 3.34 12.82
C PHE A 16 8.52 4.40 13.90
N LYS A 17 9.71 4.45 14.51
CA LYS A 17 10.06 5.47 15.51
C LYS A 17 9.96 6.90 14.98
N GLU A 18 10.16 7.10 13.69
CA GLU A 18 9.99 8.41 13.06
C GLU A 18 8.53 8.85 12.98
N VAL A 19 7.58 7.91 12.88
CA VAL A 19 6.14 8.18 12.66
C VAL A 19 5.25 7.96 13.87
N GLU A 20 5.72 7.24 14.91
CA GLU A 20 4.92 6.73 16.05
C GLU A 20 4.10 7.81 16.79
N PHE A 21 4.60 9.06 16.82
CA PHE A 21 3.94 10.18 17.48
C PHE A 21 3.56 11.32 16.53
N TRP A 22 3.41 11.03 15.24
CA TRP A 22 2.87 12.01 14.31
C TRP A 22 1.42 12.37 14.66
N SER A 23 1.06 13.63 14.44
CA SER A 23 -0.33 14.07 14.51
C SER A 23 -1.19 13.26 13.54
N GLN A 24 -2.46 13.03 13.90
CA GLN A 24 -3.45 12.36 13.04
C GLN A 24 -3.44 12.90 11.60
N GLU A 25 -3.44 14.22 11.40
CA GLU A 25 -3.42 14.84 10.07
C GLU A 25 -2.23 14.39 9.20
N LYS A 26 -1.05 14.25 9.82
CA LYS A 26 0.17 13.83 9.12
C LYS A 26 0.13 12.34 8.78
N VAL A 27 -0.41 11.51 9.67
CA VAL A 27 -0.64 10.09 9.41
C VAL A 27 -1.68 9.92 8.29
N ASP A 28 -2.79 10.67 8.34
CA ASP A 28 -3.83 10.66 7.32
C ASP A 28 -3.27 11.06 5.95
N MET A 29 -2.41 12.08 5.90
CA MET A 29 -1.74 12.50 4.67
C MET A 29 -0.83 11.40 4.12
N MET A 30 -0.05 10.73 4.97
CA MET A 30 0.82 9.61 4.56
C MET A 30 0.00 8.45 3.99
N VAL A 31 -1.07 8.05 4.67
CA VAL A 31 -1.96 6.96 4.21
C VAL A 31 -2.63 7.33 2.88
N GLN A 32 -3.12 8.56 2.74
CA GLN A 32 -3.71 9.06 1.49
C GLN A 32 -2.68 9.10 0.35
N ALA A 33 -1.42 9.45 0.60
CA ALA A 33 -0.37 9.44 -0.40
C ALA A 33 -0.10 8.02 -0.95
N VAL A 34 -0.08 7.00 -0.07
CA VAL A 34 0.04 5.60 -0.49
C VAL A 34 -1.18 5.17 -1.31
N ALA A 35 -2.38 5.53 -0.86
CA ALA A 35 -3.61 5.23 -1.59
C ALA A 35 -3.62 5.87 -2.99
N TRP A 36 -3.17 7.14 -3.09
CA TRP A 36 -3.06 7.87 -4.35
C TRP A 36 -2.15 7.14 -5.35
N GLU A 37 -0.98 6.69 -4.92
CA GLU A 37 -0.05 5.96 -5.78
C GLU A 37 -0.67 4.67 -6.33
N LEU A 38 -1.34 3.89 -5.47
CA LEU A 38 -1.95 2.62 -5.86
C LEU A 38 -3.14 2.79 -6.83
N VAL A 39 -3.86 3.92 -6.79
CA VAL A 39 -4.99 4.15 -7.70
C VAL A 39 -4.58 4.73 -9.05
N LYS A 40 -3.34 5.17 -9.23
CA LYS A 40 -2.83 5.61 -10.55
C LYS A 40 -2.93 4.47 -11.55
N LYS A 41 -3.42 4.78 -12.76
CA LYS A 41 -3.77 3.76 -13.76
C LYS A 41 -2.57 2.92 -14.18
N ASP A 42 -1.45 3.57 -14.46
CA ASP A 42 -0.17 2.94 -14.83
C ASP A 42 0.36 2.02 -13.72
N VAL A 43 0.32 2.47 -12.46
CA VAL A 43 0.75 1.67 -11.29
C VAL A 43 -0.10 0.42 -11.13
N ARG A 44 -1.43 0.55 -11.11
CA ARG A 44 -2.30 -0.64 -10.92
C ARG A 44 -2.30 -1.59 -12.12
N VAL A 45 -2.11 -1.09 -13.35
CA VAL A 45 -1.91 -1.95 -14.54
C VAL A 45 -0.62 -2.76 -14.39
N LYS A 46 0.47 -2.12 -13.99
CA LYS A 46 1.75 -2.79 -13.74
C LYS A 46 1.63 -3.87 -12.66
N LEU A 47 1.14 -3.51 -11.48
CA LEU A 47 1.02 -4.43 -10.35
C LEU A 47 0.02 -5.55 -10.60
N GLY A 48 -1.14 -5.24 -11.19
CA GLY A 48 -2.16 -6.24 -11.51
C GLY A 48 -1.67 -7.27 -12.53
N SER A 49 -0.93 -6.81 -13.56
CA SER A 49 -0.31 -7.70 -14.55
C SER A 49 0.77 -8.58 -13.94
N MET A 50 1.73 -7.98 -13.22
CA MET A 50 2.81 -8.68 -12.52
C MET A 50 2.26 -9.78 -11.59
N ALA A 51 1.21 -9.46 -10.83
CA ALA A 51 0.62 -10.41 -9.91
C ALA A 51 -0.04 -11.62 -10.62
N VAL A 52 -0.51 -11.51 -11.86
CA VAL A 52 -0.96 -12.68 -12.64
C VAL A 52 0.24 -13.39 -13.24
N ASP A 53 1.15 -12.64 -13.85
CA ASP A 53 2.29 -13.17 -14.60
C ASP A 53 3.23 -14.01 -13.70
N GLU A 54 3.45 -13.60 -12.45
CA GLU A 54 4.30 -14.33 -11.50
C GLU A 54 3.61 -15.51 -10.82
N SER A 55 2.32 -15.37 -10.48
CA SER A 55 1.61 -16.38 -9.68
C SER A 55 0.81 -17.38 -10.51
N ASN A 56 0.50 -17.05 -11.76
CA ASN A 56 -0.45 -17.76 -12.62
C ASN A 56 -1.86 -17.93 -12.01
N ILE A 57 -2.27 -17.03 -11.10
CA ILE A 57 -3.56 -17.07 -10.40
C ILE A 57 -4.42 -15.86 -10.78
N GLY A 58 -5.65 -16.08 -11.24
CA GLY A 58 -6.63 -15.04 -11.58
C GLY A 58 -6.41 -14.42 -12.96
N ASN A 59 -7.08 -13.28 -13.25
CA ASN A 59 -6.93 -12.53 -14.50
C ASN A 59 -6.52 -11.07 -14.25
N LYS A 60 -5.94 -10.41 -15.27
CA LYS A 60 -5.31 -9.09 -15.13
C LYS A 60 -6.33 -8.00 -14.82
N ASP A 61 -7.45 -7.97 -15.53
CA ASP A 61 -8.48 -6.93 -15.36
C ASP A 61 -9.07 -6.93 -13.94
N ASP A 62 -9.34 -8.12 -13.39
CA ASP A 62 -9.83 -8.24 -12.03
C ASP A 62 -8.79 -7.80 -11.00
N LYS A 63 -7.49 -8.11 -11.20
CA LYS A 63 -6.44 -7.64 -10.28
C LYS A 63 -6.25 -6.12 -10.35
N ILE A 64 -6.33 -5.55 -11.55
CA ILE A 64 -6.28 -4.10 -11.77
C ILE A 64 -7.45 -3.41 -11.05
N ALA A 65 -8.68 -3.92 -11.23
CA ALA A 65 -9.86 -3.42 -10.54
C ALA A 65 -9.78 -3.62 -9.03
N LYS A 66 -9.28 -4.77 -8.57
CA LYS A 66 -9.11 -5.11 -7.15
C LYS A 66 -8.18 -4.14 -6.43
N ILE A 67 -7.04 -3.78 -7.01
CA ILE A 67 -6.12 -2.79 -6.43
C ILE A 67 -6.87 -1.47 -6.18
N LYS A 68 -7.56 -0.94 -7.20
CA LYS A 68 -8.34 0.31 -7.07
C LYS A 68 -9.41 0.19 -5.98
N ASN A 69 -10.25 -0.84 -6.07
CA ASN A 69 -11.44 -0.95 -5.22
C ASN A 69 -11.09 -1.26 -3.77
N LYS A 70 -10.09 -2.12 -3.52
CA LYS A 70 -9.65 -2.43 -2.15
C LYS A 70 -8.93 -1.25 -1.51
N THR A 71 -8.07 -0.53 -2.25
CA THR A 71 -7.44 0.68 -1.72
C THR A 71 -8.47 1.75 -1.36
N LEU A 72 -9.41 2.06 -2.26
CA LEU A 72 -10.42 3.10 -2.00
C LEU A 72 -11.43 2.69 -0.92
N GLY A 73 -11.86 1.42 -0.89
CA GLY A 73 -12.75 0.91 0.14
C GLY A 73 -12.12 1.02 1.53
N THR A 74 -10.88 0.55 1.70
CA THR A 74 -10.18 0.65 2.99
C THR A 74 -9.92 2.11 3.40
N LEU A 75 -9.54 2.99 2.46
CA LEU A 75 -9.37 4.40 2.77
C LEU A 75 -10.70 5.04 3.21
N TRP A 76 -11.82 4.66 2.58
CA TRP A 76 -13.15 5.13 2.96
C TRP A 76 -13.51 4.74 4.39
N ASP A 77 -13.25 3.49 4.76
CA ASP A 77 -13.53 2.97 6.12
C ASP A 77 -12.72 3.70 7.20
N GLN A 78 -11.50 4.14 6.87
CA GLN A 78 -10.61 4.84 7.80
C GLN A 78 -10.83 6.36 7.85
N LYS A 79 -11.47 6.94 6.83
CA LYS A 79 -11.58 8.40 6.67
C LYS A 79 -12.38 9.02 7.81
N GLY A 80 -11.75 9.96 8.53
CA GLY A 80 -12.39 10.72 9.60
C GLY A 80 -12.48 9.98 10.94
N ILE A 81 -11.96 8.74 11.01
CA ILE A 81 -11.78 8.03 12.28
C ILE A 81 -10.67 8.72 13.08
N LYS A 82 -10.88 8.87 14.38
CA LYS A 82 -9.91 9.49 15.31
C LYS A 82 -9.70 8.56 16.50
N THR A 83 -8.47 8.50 17.00
CA THR A 83 -8.07 7.77 18.21
C THR A 83 -7.61 8.73 19.29
#